data_AF-A0A8J7EN01-F1
#
_entry.id   AF-A0A8J7EN01-F1
#
_cell.length_a   1.000
_cell.length_b   1.000
_cell.length_c   1.000
_cell.angle_alpha   90.00
_cell.angle_beta   90.00
_cell.angle_gamma   90.00
#
_symmetry.space_group_name_H-M   'P 1'
#
loop_
_entity.id
_entity.type
_entity.pdbx_description
1 polymer ?
#
loop_
_entity_poly.entity_id
_entity_poly.type
_entity_poly.pdbx_seq_one_letter_code
_entity_poly.pdbx_strand_id
1 'polypeptide(L)'
;MTKMNKLQAELRAIDASYDASSNLVVVRLNSGAIFSFPPDIAQGLSNAKSGDLEAVEVTPSGTGLHWEKLDADFSVSGLSNGIFGARARMTSLQEWTKSHQFP
;
A
#
# COMPACT_ATOMS: atom_id res chain seq x y z
N MET A 1 22.81 -10.42 -16.27
CA MET A 1 21.57 -9.61 -16.25
C MET A 1 20.70 -10.17 -15.13
N THR A 2 20.20 -9.51 -14.10
CA THR A 2 20.50 -8.26 -13.38
C THR A 2 19.88 -8.50 -12.00
N LYS A 3 20.62 -8.24 -10.91
CA LYS A 3 20.14 -8.38 -9.53
C LYS A 3 19.02 -7.36 -9.26
N MET A 4 17.77 -7.69 -9.58
CA MET A 4 16.60 -6.85 -9.26
C MET A 4 15.92 -7.18 -7.91
N ASN A 5 16.36 -8.22 -7.19
CA ASN A 5 15.56 -8.78 -6.08
C ASN A 5 16.02 -8.48 -4.65
N LYS A 6 17.06 -7.67 -4.42
CA LYS A 6 17.53 -7.44 -3.03
C LYS A 6 16.90 -6.23 -2.34
N LEU A 7 16.36 -5.26 -3.10
CA LEU A 7 15.62 -4.13 -2.53
C LEU A 7 14.13 -4.47 -2.27
N GLN A 8 13.56 -5.40 -3.05
CA GLN A 8 12.15 -5.83 -2.89
C GLN A 8 11.92 -6.74 -1.67
N ALA A 9 12.95 -7.43 -1.18
CA ALA A 9 12.77 -8.48 -0.18
C ALA A 9 12.40 -7.95 1.23
N GLU A 10 12.58 -6.65 1.51
CA GLU A 10 12.50 -6.14 2.89
C GLU A 10 11.93 -4.72 3.02
N LEU A 11 11.28 -4.17 2.00
CA LEU A 11 10.59 -2.88 2.11
C LEU A 11 9.40 -2.99 3.06
N ARG A 12 9.59 -2.51 4.29
CA ARG A 12 8.56 -2.50 5.33
C ARG A 12 8.29 -1.06 5.74
N ALA A 13 7.02 -0.66 5.69
CA ALA A 13 6.58 0.52 6.39
C ALA A 13 6.68 0.27 7.90
N ILE A 14 7.24 1.25 8.61
CA ILE A 14 7.28 1.27 10.08
C ILE A 14 6.34 2.35 10.63
N ASP A 15 5.96 3.30 9.78
CA ASP A 15 5.08 4.41 10.11
C ASP A 15 4.42 4.93 8.83
N ALA A 16 3.19 5.41 8.97
CA ALA A 16 2.46 6.10 7.93
C ALA A 16 1.56 7.16 8.57
N SER A 17 1.49 8.33 7.93
CA SER A 17 0.72 9.46 8.43
C SER A 17 0.24 10.33 7.29
N TYR A 18 -0.94 10.93 7.43
CA TYR A 18 -1.37 12.00 6.54
C TYR A 18 -0.91 13.36 7.05
N ASP A 19 -0.20 14.12 6.21
CA ASP A 19 0.14 15.51 6.44
C ASP A 19 -0.87 16.41 5.72
N ALA A 20 -1.79 16.98 6.50
CA ALA A 20 -2.83 17.87 5.98
C ALA A 20 -2.27 19.20 5.43
N SER A 21 -1.09 19.64 5.87
CA SER A 21 -0.52 20.91 5.43
C SER A 21 0.00 20.85 3.99
N SER A 22 0.54 19.69 3.60
CA SER A 22 1.06 19.43 2.26
C SER A 22 0.13 18.57 1.39
N ASN A 23 -0.97 18.07 1.97
CA ASN A 23 -1.88 17.09 1.35
C ASN A 23 -1.13 15.83 0.86
N LEU A 24 -0.32 15.24 1.74
CA LEU A 24 0.49 14.07 1.42
C LEU A 24 0.27 12.94 2.40
N VAL A 25 0.17 11.71 1.89
CA VAL A 25 0.40 10.51 2.69
C VAL A 25 1.90 10.29 2.75
N VAL A 26 2.47 10.29 3.95
CA VAL A 26 3.88 10.10 4.22
C VAL A 26 4.10 8.70 4.75
N VAL A 27 5.07 7.97 4.19
CA VAL A 27 5.40 6.61 4.58
C VAL A 27 6.87 6.53 4.95
N ARG A 28 7.17 6.04 6.15
CA ARG A 28 8.55 5.80 6.61
C ARG A 28 8.85 4.32 6.54
N LEU A 29 10.02 4.02 6.01
CA LEU A 29 10.48 2.66 5.80
C LEU A 29 11.49 2.24 6.87
N ASN A 30 11.57 0.95 7.13
CA ASN A 30 12.60 0.34 7.97
C ASN A 30 14.04 0.64 7.50
N SER A 31 14.23 0.94 6.22
CA SER A 31 15.51 1.35 5.64
C SER A 31 15.92 2.79 6.01
N GLY A 32 15.05 3.56 6.66
CA GLY A 32 15.22 4.99 6.92
C GLY A 32 14.81 5.88 5.74
N ALA A 33 14.46 5.30 4.59
CA ALA A 33 13.90 6.05 3.47
C ALA A 33 12.47 6.51 3.78
N ILE A 34 12.10 7.66 3.21
CA ILE A 34 10.75 8.22 3.30
C ILE A 34 10.28 8.50 1.89
N PHE A 35 9.03 8.12 1.61
CA PHE A 35 8.35 8.57 0.41
C PHE A 35 6.99 9.15 0.76
N SER A 36 6.44 9.93 -0.15
CA SER A 36 5.12 10.51 0.00
C SER A 36 4.39 10.58 -1.34
N PHE A 37 3.06 10.62 -1.27
CA PHE A 37 2.21 10.75 -2.44
C PHE A 37 0.92 11.51 -2.09
N PRO A 38 0.35 12.27 -3.03
CA PRO A 38 -0.94 12.90 -2.83
C PRO A 38 -2.05 11.84 -2.82
N PRO A 39 -3.06 11.93 -1.93
CA PRO A 39 -4.17 10.97 -1.89
C PRO A 39 -4.99 10.95 -3.20
N ASP A 40 -5.01 12.04 -3.95
CA ASP A 40 -5.81 12.18 -5.16
C ASP A 40 -5.41 11.23 -6.29
N ILE A 41 -4.13 10.83 -6.36
CA ILE A 41 -3.65 9.86 -7.37
C ILE A 41 -3.91 8.41 -6.95
N ALA A 42 -4.31 8.20 -5.69
CA ALA A 42 -4.56 6.89 -5.13
C ALA A 42 -6.05 6.52 -5.23
N GLN A 43 -6.34 5.50 -6.02
CA GLN A 43 -7.70 4.97 -6.20
C GLN A 43 -8.27 4.54 -4.84
N GLY A 44 -9.41 5.10 -4.46
CA GLY A 44 -10.04 4.86 -3.15
C GLY A 44 -9.72 5.92 -2.09
N LEU A 45 -8.69 6.74 -2.31
CA LEU A 45 -8.37 7.89 -1.46
C LEU A 45 -8.75 9.24 -2.10
N SER A 46 -9.00 9.25 -3.41
CA SER A 46 -9.41 10.46 -4.13
C SER A 46 -10.68 11.08 -3.53
N ASN A 47 -10.63 12.37 -3.18
CA ASN A 47 -11.71 13.11 -2.51
C ASN A 47 -12.07 12.62 -1.10
N ALA A 48 -11.26 11.75 -0.48
CA ALA A 48 -11.47 11.40 0.92
C ALA A 48 -11.27 12.63 1.82
N LYS A 49 -12.01 12.69 2.93
CA LYS A 49 -11.85 13.77 3.91
C LYS A 49 -10.55 13.59 4.66
N SER A 50 -9.92 14.69 5.08
CA SER A 50 -8.68 14.65 5.86
C SER A 50 -8.77 13.73 7.08
N GLY A 51 -9.87 13.77 7.84
CA GLY A 51 -10.05 12.89 9.00
C GLY A 51 -10.18 11.39 8.67
N ASP A 52 -10.56 11.04 7.44
CA ASP A 52 -10.53 9.64 6.98
C ASP A 52 -9.13 9.27 6.49
N LEU A 53 -8.40 10.20 5.87
CA LEU A 53 -6.99 10.01 5.45
C LEU A 53 -6.03 9.87 6.63
N GLU A 54 -6.28 10.59 7.73
CA GLU A 54 -5.52 10.49 8.99
C GLU A 54 -5.61 9.11 9.64
N ALA A 55 -6.65 8.33 9.33
CA ALA A 55 -6.84 6.97 9.82
C ALA A 55 -6.01 5.92 9.05
N VAL A 56 -4.91 6.34 8.42
CA VAL A 56 -3.98 5.42 7.76
C VAL A 56 -3.32 4.51 8.80
N GLU A 57 -3.31 3.21 8.52
CA GLU A 57 -2.66 2.22 9.35
C GLU A 57 -1.63 1.43 8.55
N VAL A 58 -0.49 1.17 9.17
CA VAL A 58 0.49 0.21 8.64
C VAL A 58 0.03 -1.19 9.03
N THR A 59 -0.02 -2.12 8.07
CA THR A 59 -0.39 -3.51 8.39
C THR A 59 0.59 -4.13 9.39
N PRO A 60 0.19 -5.14 10.20
CA PRO A 60 1.10 -5.74 11.18
C PRO A 60 2.39 -6.30 10.59
N SER A 61 2.35 -6.71 9.31
CA SER A 61 3.53 -7.17 8.57
C SER A 61 4.38 -6.01 8.05
N GLY A 62 3.89 -4.78 7.99
CA GLY A 62 4.56 -3.63 7.38
C GLY A 62 4.61 -3.66 5.85
N THR A 63 3.92 -4.61 5.20
CA THR A 63 3.92 -4.71 3.73
C THR A 63 2.86 -3.86 3.04
N GLY A 64 1.94 -3.27 3.81
CA GLY A 64 0.85 -2.49 3.26
C GLY A 64 0.40 -1.36 4.16
N LEU A 65 -0.43 -0.50 3.57
CA LEU A 65 -1.20 0.54 4.23
C LEU A 65 -2.68 0.23 4.06
N HIS A 66 -3.44 0.50 5.10
CA HIS A 66 -4.87 0.23 5.15
C HIS A 66 -5.63 1.46 5.67
N TRP A 67 -6.79 1.70 5.09
CA TRP A 67 -7.78 2.66 5.58
C TRP A 67 -9.12 1.97 5.76
N GLU A 68 -9.45 1.59 7.00
CA GLU A 68 -10.66 0.81 7.34
C GLU A 68 -11.94 1.48 6.83
N LYS A 69 -12.10 2.79 7.07
CA LYS A 69 -13.30 3.52 6.65
C LYS A 69 -13.44 3.69 5.15
N LEU A 70 -12.32 3.66 4.42
CA LEU A 70 -12.27 3.88 2.97
C LEU A 70 -12.27 2.55 2.19
N ASP A 71 -12.18 1.41 2.89
CA ASP A 71 -12.01 0.07 2.30
C ASP A 71 -10.87 0.07 1.27
N ALA A 72 -9.75 0.70 1.63
CA ALA A 72 -8.64 0.94 0.73
C ALA A 72 -7.35 0.32 1.26
N ASP A 73 -6.75 -0.55 0.43
CA ASP A 73 -5.51 -1.27 0.72
C ASP A 73 -4.46 -1.00 -0.34
N PHE A 74 -3.23 -0.75 0.11
CA PHE A 74 -2.09 -0.52 -0.77
C PHE A 74 -0.90 -1.35 -0.30
N SER A 75 -0.15 -1.90 -1.26
CA SER A 75 1.15 -2.49 -0.95
C SER A 75 2.23 -1.43 -0.93
N VAL A 76 3.12 -1.49 0.07
CA VAL A 76 4.28 -0.59 0.17
C VAL A 76 5.17 -0.69 -1.07
N SER A 77 5.35 -1.90 -1.58
CA SER A 77 6.10 -2.14 -2.83
C SER A 77 5.38 -1.58 -4.06
N GLY A 78 4.04 -1.65 -4.12
CA GLY A 78 3.27 -1.04 -5.19
C GLY A 78 3.44 0.48 -5.20
N LEU A 79 3.24 1.12 -4.04
CA LEU A 79 3.38 2.56 -3.88
C LEU A 79 4.78 3.05 -4.26
N SER A 80 5.83 2.35 -3.82
CA SER A 80 7.21 2.72 -4.17
C SER A 80 7.54 2.61 -5.67
N ASN A 81 6.75 1.83 -6.42
CA ASN A 81 6.87 1.68 -7.87
C ASN A 81 5.86 2.55 -8.65
N GLY A 82 5.16 3.46 -7.98
CA GLY A 82 4.18 4.35 -8.62
C GLY A 82 2.85 3.68 -8.94
N ILE A 83 2.52 2.57 -8.29
CA ILE A 83 1.24 1.87 -8.44
C ILE A 83 0.28 2.36 -7.35
N PHE A 84 -0.67 3.22 -7.76
CA PHE A 84 -1.62 3.90 -6.87
C PHE A 84 -3.07 3.42 -7.07
N GLY A 85 -3.29 2.23 -7.63
CA GLY A 85 -4.63 1.71 -7.91
C GLY A 85 -4.56 0.31 -8.52
N ALA A 86 -5.72 -0.24 -8.92
CA ALA A 86 -5.84 -1.66 -9.25
C ALA A 86 -4.93 -2.12 -10.42
N ARG A 87 -3.77 -2.66 -10.05
CA ARG A 87 -3.26 -3.94 -10.60
C ARG A 87 -2.71 -4.89 -9.54
N ALA A 88 -3.34 -4.89 -8.36
CA ALA A 88 -3.13 -5.92 -7.35
C ALA A 88 -4.46 -6.41 -6.75
N ARG A 89 -5.32 -7.00 -7.59
CA ARG A 89 -6.21 -8.07 -7.13
C ARG A 89 -5.58 -9.38 -7.57
N MET A 90 -4.72 -9.96 -6.73
CA MET A 90 -4.17 -11.31 -6.96
C MET A 90 -3.84 -12.05 -5.64
N THR A 91 -4.74 -12.00 -4.65
CA THR A 91 -4.61 -12.85 -3.44
C THR A 91 -5.91 -13.58 -3.06
N SER A 92 -6.89 -13.70 -3.97
CA SER A 92 -8.04 -14.58 -3.72
C SER A 92 -8.47 -15.48 -4.90
N LEU A 93 -7.63 -15.63 -5.94
CA LEU A 93 -7.89 -16.57 -7.05
C LEU A 93 -6.84 -17.68 -7.22
N GLN A 94 -5.76 -17.69 -6.43
CA GLN A 94 -4.80 -18.81 -6.42
C GLN A 94 -5.11 -19.88 -5.36
N GLU A 95 -5.93 -19.56 -4.35
CA GLU A 95 -6.35 -20.55 -3.34
C GLU A 95 -7.55 -21.38 -3.83
N TRP A 96 -8.47 -20.79 -4.60
CA TRP A 96 -9.65 -21.52 -5.12
C TRP A 96 -9.33 -22.49 -6.28
N THR A 97 -8.21 -22.28 -7.00
CA THR A 97 -7.79 -23.15 -8.12
C THR A 97 -6.97 -24.36 -7.69
N LYS A 98 -6.44 -24.39 -6.46
CA LYS A 98 -5.83 -25.60 -5.87
C LYS A 98 -6.84 -26.49 -5.13
N SER A 99 -8.01 -25.98 -4.77
CA SER A 99 -9.01 -26.73 -3.99
C SER A 99 -10.21 -27.22 -4.81
N HIS A 100 -10.37 -26.81 -6.08
CA HIS A 100 -11.50 -27.22 -6.93
C HIS A 100 -11.03 -27.80 -8.27
N GLN A 101 -10.19 -28.83 -8.19
CA GLN A 101 -10.20 -29.86 -9.22
C GLN A 101 -11.53 -30.61 -9.07
N PHE A 102 -12.54 -30.22 -9.84
CA PHE A 102 -13.75 -31.04 -10.02
C PHE A 102 -13.57 -32.00 -11.20
N PRO A 103 -14.19 -33.18 -11.11
CA PRO A 103 -13.87 -34.39 -11.89
C PRO A 103 -14.12 -34.29 -13.39
#